data_AF-A0A0Q9M5S4-F1
#
_entry.id   AF-A0A0Q9M5S4-F1
#
_cell.length_a   1.000
_cell.length_b   1.000
_cell.length_c   1.000
_cell.angle_alpha   90.00
_cell.angle_beta   90.00
_cell.angle_gamma   90.00
#
_symmetry.space_group_name_H-M   'P 1'
#
loop_
_entity.id
_entity.type
_entity.pdbx_description
1 polymer ?
#
loop_
_entity_poly.entity_id
_entity_poly.type
_entity_poly.pdbx_seq_one_letter_code
_entity_poly.pdbx_strand_id
1 'polypeptide(L)'
;MPDIALWRWPSESMDPSYERLVGKPRNVFRRHWWRWYLLGADITAQLTEDELVQIVERATSLGGDPKVAKALALQHLHYLDTRRVVVDERERTLVREALMRDAAKRVLRIGRVVALSALPEDDLHQLMGEMVDRAAAGQATSMSGLLQTATEL
;
A
#
# COMPACT_ATOMS: atom_id res chain seq x y z
N MET A 1 -21.19 -6.38 5.24
CA MET A 1 -21.19 -7.85 5.32
C MET A 1 -20.71 -8.42 6.69
N PRO A 2 -20.95 -7.80 7.86
CA PRO A 2 -20.75 -8.49 9.15
C PRO A 2 -21.88 -9.48 9.47
N ASP A 3 -23.08 -9.26 8.92
CA ASP A 3 -24.30 -10.00 9.31
C ASP A 3 -24.31 -11.45 8.80
N ILE A 4 -23.82 -11.68 7.58
CA ILE A 4 -23.67 -13.04 7.01
C ILE A 4 -22.58 -13.82 7.74
N ALA A 5 -21.50 -13.16 8.14
CA ALA A 5 -20.43 -13.80 8.91
C ALA A 5 -20.92 -14.21 10.31
N LEU A 6 -21.72 -13.35 10.96
CA LEU A 6 -22.39 -13.66 12.23
C LEU A 6 -23.31 -14.89 12.12
N TRP A 7 -24.07 -14.98 11.03
CA TRP A 7 -24.99 -16.10 10.78
C TRP A 7 -24.24 -17.42 10.51
N ARG A 8 -23.14 -17.37 9.76
CA ARG A 8 -22.40 -18.57 9.33
C ARG A 8 -21.41 -19.10 10.37
N TRP A 9 -20.90 -18.24 11.25
CA TRP A 9 -19.96 -18.61 12.31
C TRP A 9 -20.40 -18.00 13.64
N PRO A 10 -21.49 -18.46 14.28
CA PRO A 10 -21.95 -17.90 15.54
C PRO A 10 -20.93 -18.11 16.69
N SER A 11 -20.81 -17.14 17.60
CA SER A 11 -20.04 -17.28 18.84
C SER A 11 -20.92 -17.84 19.94
N GLU A 12 -20.83 -19.15 20.14
CA GLU A 12 -21.54 -19.85 21.22
C GLU A 12 -20.95 -19.52 22.61
N SER A 13 -19.68 -19.11 22.66
CA SER A 13 -18.90 -18.96 23.90
C SER A 13 -18.68 -17.52 24.36
N MET A 14 -19.24 -16.50 23.68
CA MET A 14 -18.97 -15.08 23.94
C MET A 14 -17.46 -14.75 23.98
N ASP A 15 -16.64 -15.46 23.19
CA ASP A 15 -15.20 -15.22 23.13
C ASP A 15 -14.91 -13.75 22.73
N PRO A 16 -14.15 -12.99 23.54
CA PRO A 16 -13.73 -11.63 23.18
C PRO A 16 -12.98 -11.55 21.84
N SER A 17 -12.33 -12.62 21.41
CA SER A 17 -11.65 -12.71 20.11
C SER A 17 -12.64 -12.65 18.94
N TYR A 18 -13.91 -13.02 19.16
CA TYR A 18 -14.98 -12.95 18.19
C TYR A 18 -15.32 -11.52 17.78
N GLU A 19 -15.09 -10.52 18.66
CA GLU A 19 -15.19 -9.11 18.28
C GLU A 19 -14.23 -8.76 17.13
N ARG A 20 -13.09 -9.44 16.99
CA ARG A 20 -12.15 -9.21 15.87
C ARG A 20 -12.67 -9.75 14.54
N LEU A 21 -13.49 -10.81 14.59
CA LEU A 21 -14.10 -11.42 13.42
C LEU A 21 -15.31 -10.62 12.93
N VAL A 22 -16.17 -10.16 13.85
CA VAL A 22 -17.49 -9.61 13.48
C VAL A 22 -17.76 -8.20 14.02
N GLY A 23 -17.09 -7.78 15.11
CA GLY A 23 -17.33 -6.52 15.83
C GLY A 23 -16.40 -5.34 15.45
N LYS A 24 -16.71 -4.15 15.99
CA LYS A 24 -16.01 -2.83 15.92
C LYS A 24 -15.51 -2.38 14.52
N PRO A 25 -15.22 -1.07 14.30
CA PRO A 25 -14.80 -0.62 12.97
C PRO A 25 -13.48 -1.31 12.58
N ARG A 26 -13.50 -2.04 11.45
CA ARG A 26 -12.39 -2.80 10.82
C ARG A 26 -12.21 -4.27 11.23
N ASN A 27 -13.29 -5.04 11.39
CA ASN A 27 -13.18 -6.50 11.49
C ASN A 27 -12.52 -7.16 10.25
N VAL A 28 -12.00 -8.38 10.43
CA VAL A 28 -11.22 -9.10 9.41
C VAL A 28 -11.97 -9.24 8.08
N PHE A 29 -13.25 -9.61 8.11
CA PHE A 29 -14.05 -9.76 6.89
C PHE A 29 -14.27 -8.43 6.16
N ARG A 30 -14.55 -7.37 6.89
CA ARG A 30 -14.72 -6.02 6.33
C ARG A 30 -13.41 -5.52 5.71
N ARG A 31 -12.27 -5.77 6.35
CA ARG A 31 -10.93 -5.43 5.78
C ARG A 31 -10.72 -6.13 4.44
N HIS A 32 -10.91 -7.45 4.39
CA HIS A 32 -10.72 -8.24 3.17
C HIS A 32 -11.70 -7.85 2.07
N TRP A 33 -12.99 -7.72 2.40
CA TRP A 33 -14.00 -7.28 1.44
C TRP A 33 -13.69 -5.88 0.90
N TRP A 34 -13.27 -4.95 1.76
CA TRP A 34 -12.94 -3.58 1.34
C TRP A 34 -11.70 -3.52 0.45
N ARG A 35 -10.65 -4.28 0.77
CA ARG A 35 -9.46 -4.43 -0.09
C ARG A 35 -9.85 -4.94 -1.47
N TRP A 36 -10.64 -6.02 -1.51
CA TRP A 36 -11.13 -6.61 -2.75
C TRP A 36 -12.01 -5.66 -3.55
N TYR A 37 -12.91 -4.94 -2.89
CA TYR A 37 -13.77 -3.95 -3.53
C TYR A 37 -12.99 -2.80 -4.17
N LEU A 38 -11.95 -2.29 -3.50
CA LEU A 38 -11.16 -1.17 -4.01
C LEU A 38 -10.17 -1.57 -5.11
N LEU A 39 -9.47 -2.68 -4.92
CA LEU A 39 -8.32 -3.05 -5.75
C LEU A 39 -8.64 -4.18 -6.74
N GLY A 40 -9.68 -4.96 -6.50
CA GLY A 40 -9.93 -6.21 -7.21
C GLY A 40 -9.11 -7.38 -6.66
N ALA A 41 -9.50 -8.60 -7.07
CA ALA A 41 -8.89 -9.83 -6.60
C ALA A 41 -7.39 -9.91 -6.93
N ASP A 42 -7.05 -9.61 -8.19
CA ASP A 42 -5.71 -9.87 -8.74
C ASP A 42 -4.65 -8.99 -8.08
N ILE A 43 -4.96 -7.71 -7.86
CA ILE A 43 -4.05 -6.77 -7.19
C ILE A 43 -3.95 -7.11 -5.69
N THR A 44 -5.09 -7.40 -5.05
CA THR A 44 -5.11 -7.72 -3.62
C THR A 44 -4.26 -8.97 -3.30
N ALA A 45 -4.26 -9.97 -4.18
CA ALA A 45 -3.50 -11.20 -4.00
C ALA A 45 -1.97 -11.03 -4.10
N GLN A 46 -1.49 -9.95 -4.74
CA GLN A 46 -0.06 -9.69 -4.96
C GLN A 46 0.56 -8.77 -3.91
N LEU A 47 -0.27 -8.10 -3.11
CA LEU A 47 0.17 -7.18 -2.06
C LEU A 47 0.24 -7.88 -0.70
N THR A 48 1.26 -7.55 0.09
CA THR A 48 1.38 -8.00 1.48
C THR A 48 0.35 -7.30 2.38
N GLU A 49 0.11 -7.84 3.59
CA GLU A 49 -0.80 -7.19 4.54
C GLU A 49 -0.35 -5.75 4.86
N ASP A 50 0.95 -5.54 5.05
CA ASP A 50 1.48 -4.21 5.35
C ASP A 50 1.29 -3.23 4.20
N GLU A 51 1.48 -3.67 2.95
CA GLU A 51 1.23 -2.86 1.75
C GLU A 51 -0.25 -2.47 1.64
N LEU A 52 -1.15 -3.43 1.87
CA LEU A 52 -2.61 -3.20 1.87
C LEU A 52 -3.01 -2.21 2.96
N VAL A 53 -2.43 -2.32 4.15
CA VAL A 53 -2.69 -1.35 5.24
C VAL A 53 -2.26 0.07 4.85
N GLN A 54 -1.13 0.24 4.15
CA GLN A 54 -0.68 1.56 3.71
C GLN A 54 -1.65 2.21 2.72
N ILE A 55 -2.20 1.44 1.78
CA ILE A 55 -3.08 1.96 0.73
C ILE A 55 -4.51 2.16 1.23
N VAL A 56 -5.06 1.20 1.98
CA VAL A 56 -6.51 1.05 2.15
C VAL A 56 -7.03 1.44 3.54
N GLU A 57 -6.27 1.19 4.61
CA GLU A 57 -6.86 1.09 5.96
C GLU A 57 -6.55 2.26 6.89
N ARG A 58 -5.52 3.06 6.57
CA ARG A 58 -5.15 4.23 7.37
C ARG A 58 -6.16 5.36 7.18
N ALA A 59 -6.39 6.14 8.24
CA ALA A 59 -7.29 7.29 8.19
C ALA A 59 -6.82 8.38 7.22
N THR A 60 -5.50 8.48 7.02
CA THR A 60 -4.86 9.29 5.98
C THR A 60 -4.38 8.38 4.85
N SER A 61 -5.20 7.45 4.37
CA SER A 61 -4.84 6.56 3.25
C SER A 61 -5.53 6.98 1.96
N LEU A 62 -5.11 6.35 0.87
CA LEU A 62 -5.71 6.53 -0.46
C LEU A 62 -7.00 5.73 -0.63
N GLY A 63 -7.39 4.92 0.37
CA GLY A 63 -8.59 4.08 0.35
C GLY A 63 -9.93 4.84 0.33
N GLY A 64 -9.91 6.17 0.29
CA GLY A 64 -11.08 7.01 0.03
C GLY A 64 -11.47 7.09 -1.45
N ASP A 65 -10.56 6.74 -2.37
CA ASP A 65 -10.81 6.73 -3.81
C ASP A 65 -10.25 5.44 -4.45
N PRO A 66 -11.11 4.53 -4.96
CA PRO A 66 -10.67 3.30 -5.61
C PRO A 66 -9.72 3.53 -6.79
N LYS A 67 -9.93 4.59 -7.58
CA LYS A 67 -9.13 4.89 -8.77
C LYS A 67 -7.70 5.24 -8.36
N VAL A 68 -7.54 6.09 -7.35
CA VAL A 68 -6.24 6.50 -6.80
C VAL A 68 -5.52 5.33 -6.13
N ALA A 69 -6.24 4.58 -5.29
CA ALA A 69 -5.69 3.41 -4.61
C ALA A 69 -5.18 2.35 -5.59
N LYS A 70 -5.97 2.06 -6.63
CA LYS A 70 -5.64 1.08 -7.68
C LYS A 70 -4.46 1.54 -8.53
N ALA A 71 -4.42 2.81 -8.93
CA ALA A 71 -3.32 3.36 -9.72
C ALA A 71 -1.99 3.26 -8.97
N LEU A 72 -1.95 3.60 -7.67
CA LEU A 72 -0.72 3.44 -6.88
C LEU A 72 -0.31 1.97 -6.75
N ALA A 73 -1.27 1.08 -6.45
CA ALA A 73 -0.99 -0.34 -6.30
C ALA A 73 -0.39 -0.95 -7.58
N LEU A 74 -0.95 -0.59 -8.74
CA LEU A 74 -0.44 -1.03 -10.04
C LEU A 74 0.98 -0.55 -10.31
N GLN A 75 1.27 0.72 -10.06
CA GLN A 75 2.62 1.26 -10.28
C GLN A 75 3.64 0.67 -9.31
N HIS A 76 3.24 0.39 -8.07
CA HIS A 76 4.10 -0.31 -7.12
C HIS A 76 4.42 -1.73 -7.58
N LEU A 77 3.42 -2.52 -7.97
CA LEU A 77 3.64 -3.87 -8.49
C LEU A 77 4.50 -3.86 -9.75
N HIS A 78 4.20 -2.96 -10.69
CA HIS A 78 5.00 -2.78 -11.91
C HIS A 78 6.47 -2.46 -11.60
N TYR A 79 6.73 -1.58 -10.63
CA TYR A 79 8.09 -1.26 -10.20
C TYR A 79 8.82 -2.51 -9.69
N LEU A 80 8.14 -3.33 -8.89
CA LEU A 80 8.73 -4.54 -8.31
C LEU A 80 9.02 -5.63 -9.35
N ASP A 81 8.23 -5.70 -10.42
CA ASP A 81 8.46 -6.62 -11.52
C ASP A 81 9.59 -6.17 -12.46
N THR A 82 9.76 -4.86 -12.64
CA THR A 82 10.62 -4.30 -13.70
C THR A 82 11.95 -3.72 -13.23
N ARG A 83 12.08 -3.34 -11.96
CA ARG A 83 13.26 -2.59 -11.50
C ARG A 83 14.00 -3.29 -10.38
N ARG A 84 15.14 -3.85 -10.76
CA ARG A 84 16.23 -4.21 -9.85
C ARG A 84 17.07 -2.96 -9.61
N VAL A 85 17.13 -2.49 -8.37
CA VAL A 85 17.89 -1.26 -8.06
C VAL A 85 19.36 -1.61 -7.98
N VAL A 86 20.18 -0.94 -8.78
CA VAL A 86 21.64 -1.03 -8.66
C VAL A 86 22.09 0.09 -7.73
N VAL A 87 22.66 -0.27 -6.58
CA VAL A 87 23.29 0.67 -5.64
C VAL A 87 24.76 0.27 -5.53
N ASP A 88 25.66 1.21 -5.80
CA ASP A 88 27.11 1.01 -5.74
C ASP A 88 27.56 -0.24 -6.55
N GLU A 89 27.12 -0.31 -7.82
CA GLU A 89 27.42 -1.40 -8.78
C GLU A 89 26.91 -2.79 -8.37
N ARG A 90 26.11 -2.89 -7.31
CA ARG A 90 25.49 -4.15 -6.86
C ARG A 90 23.98 -4.10 -6.97
N GLU A 91 23.40 -5.22 -7.41
CA GLU A 91 21.96 -5.40 -7.40
C GLU A 91 21.47 -5.48 -5.94
N ARG A 92 20.55 -4.60 -5.58
CA ARG A 92 19.93 -4.53 -4.27
C ARG A 92 18.41 -4.57 -4.41
N THR A 93 17.80 -5.39 -3.57
CA THR A 93 16.35 -5.47 -3.44
C THR A 93 15.88 -4.39 -2.48
N LEU A 94 15.03 -3.48 -2.95
CA LEU A 94 14.38 -2.52 -2.05
C LEU A 94 13.41 -3.24 -1.12
N VAL A 95 13.24 -2.69 0.09
CA VAL A 95 12.24 -3.19 1.04
C VAL A 95 10.86 -2.73 0.57
N ARG A 96 10.05 -3.67 0.06
CA ARG A 96 8.74 -3.39 -0.58
C ARG A 96 7.82 -2.56 0.30
N GLU A 97 7.73 -2.89 1.58
CA GLU A 97 6.89 -2.19 2.56
C GLU A 97 7.35 -0.75 2.78
N ALA A 98 8.67 -0.54 2.80
CA ALA A 98 9.23 0.80 2.92
C ALA A 98 8.95 1.62 1.65
N LEU A 99 9.00 0.98 0.46
CA LEU A 99 8.76 1.63 -0.82
C LEU A 99 7.31 2.09 -0.90
N MET A 100 6.38 1.18 -0.65
CA MET A 100 4.95 1.47 -0.59
C MET A 100 4.66 2.60 0.40
N ARG A 101 5.26 2.54 1.60
CA ARG A 101 5.05 3.55 2.64
C ARG A 101 5.53 4.93 2.21
N ASP A 102 6.71 5.06 1.60
CA ASP A 102 7.22 6.36 1.15
C ASP A 102 6.43 6.88 -0.06
N ALA A 103 6.12 6.01 -1.03
CA ALA A 103 5.28 6.37 -2.17
C ALA A 103 3.91 6.89 -1.73
N ALA A 104 3.21 6.16 -0.84
CA ALA A 104 1.91 6.57 -0.30
C ALA A 104 2.00 7.94 0.41
N LYS A 105 3.04 8.21 1.20
CA LYS A 105 3.24 9.54 1.83
C LYS A 105 3.38 10.65 0.80
N ARG A 106 4.11 10.40 -0.29
CA ARG A 106 4.30 11.37 -1.38
C ARG A 106 2.98 11.64 -2.11
N VAL A 107 2.20 10.60 -2.40
CA VAL A 107 0.87 10.73 -3.01
C VAL A 107 -0.06 11.53 -2.11
N LEU A 108 -0.10 11.24 -0.81
CA LEU A 108 -0.92 11.98 0.15
C LEU A 108 -0.51 13.45 0.25
N ARG A 109 0.78 13.75 0.12
CA ARG A 109 1.28 15.13 0.13
C ARG A 109 0.84 15.90 -1.11
N ILE A 110 0.95 15.30 -2.31
CA ILE A 110 0.52 15.95 -3.55
C ILE A 110 -1.01 16.04 -3.64
N GLY A 111 -1.74 15.06 -3.10
CA GLY A 111 -3.20 15.06 -3.02
C GLY A 111 -3.81 16.18 -2.18
N ARG A 112 -2.99 16.95 -1.44
CA ARG A 112 -3.44 18.17 -0.74
C ARG A 112 -3.61 19.37 -1.66
N VAL A 113 -2.93 19.36 -2.80
CA VAL A 113 -2.91 20.47 -3.77
C VAL A 113 -3.43 20.05 -5.14
N VAL A 114 -3.46 18.75 -5.43
CA VAL A 114 -4.01 18.16 -6.66
C VAL A 114 -5.23 17.31 -6.32
N ALA A 115 -6.34 17.56 -7.02
CA ALA A 115 -7.52 16.69 -6.97
C ALA A 115 -7.25 15.40 -7.77
N LEU A 116 -6.60 14.42 -7.13
CA LEU A 116 -6.17 13.16 -7.77
C LEU A 116 -7.33 12.42 -8.46
N SER A 117 -8.53 12.47 -7.87
CA SER A 117 -9.74 11.84 -8.40
C SER A 117 -10.18 12.42 -9.75
N ALA A 118 -9.87 13.70 -9.98
CA ALA A 118 -10.27 14.45 -11.18
C ALA A 118 -9.25 14.32 -12.33
N LEU A 119 -8.07 13.74 -12.09
CA LEU A 119 -7.07 13.55 -13.14
C LEU A 119 -7.56 12.53 -14.18
N PRO A 120 -7.24 12.71 -15.47
CA PRO A 120 -7.31 11.65 -16.47
C PRO A 120 -6.57 10.39 -16.00
N GLU A 121 -6.99 9.22 -16.49
CA GLU A 121 -6.40 7.94 -16.07
C GLU A 121 -4.89 7.89 -16.37
N ASP A 122 -4.48 8.27 -17.58
CA ASP A 122 -3.07 8.27 -17.98
C ASP A 122 -2.22 9.21 -17.10
N ASP A 123 -2.71 10.44 -16.85
CA ASP A 123 -2.03 11.41 -15.99
C ASP A 123 -1.90 10.90 -14.54
N LEU A 124 -2.94 10.24 -14.03
CA LEU A 124 -2.92 9.63 -12.71
C LEU A 124 -1.88 8.50 -12.66
N HIS A 125 -1.86 7.62 -13.66
CA HIS A 125 -0.89 6.53 -13.73
C HIS A 125 0.54 7.03 -13.84
N GLN A 126 0.79 8.04 -14.67
CA GLN A 126 2.09 8.69 -14.78
C GLN A 126 2.51 9.30 -13.44
N LEU A 127 1.62 10.06 -12.79
CA LEU A 127 1.90 10.69 -11.51
C LEU A 127 2.22 9.65 -10.42
N MET A 128 1.48 8.55 -10.36
CA MET A 128 1.75 7.46 -9.42
C MET A 128 3.11 6.82 -9.69
N GLY A 129 3.47 6.61 -10.96
CA GLY A 129 4.78 6.12 -11.37
C GLY A 129 5.90 7.04 -10.88
N GLU A 130 5.76 8.35 -11.08
CA GLU A 130 6.72 9.34 -10.59
C GLU A 130 6.86 9.31 -9.05
N MET A 131 5.77 9.10 -8.31
CA MET A 131 5.84 9.01 -6.85
C MET A 131 6.58 7.76 -6.38
N VAL A 132 6.36 6.62 -7.04
CA VAL A 132 7.08 5.37 -6.76
C VAL A 132 8.56 5.51 -7.12
N ASP A 133 8.87 6.11 -8.26
CA ASP A 133 10.25 6.35 -8.71
C ASP A 133 11.03 7.23 -7.73
N ARG A 134 10.41 8.32 -7.27
CA ARG A 134 11.01 9.19 -6.26
C ARG A 134 11.17 8.50 -4.90
N ALA A 135 10.25 7.61 -4.54
CA ALA A 135 10.35 6.83 -3.31
C ALA A 135 11.53 5.84 -3.38
N ALA A 136 11.66 5.14 -4.50
CA ALA A 136 12.78 4.24 -4.76
C ALA A 136 14.13 4.96 -4.74
N ALA A 137 14.24 6.10 -5.45
CA ALA A 137 15.46 6.91 -5.45
C ALA A 137 15.84 7.36 -4.02
N GLY A 138 14.87 7.80 -3.22
CA GLY A 138 15.10 8.19 -1.83
C GLY A 138 15.61 7.04 -0.95
N GLN A 139 15.13 5.81 -1.18
CA GLN A 139 15.67 4.64 -0.50
C GLN A 139 17.08 4.28 -0.93
N ALA A 140 17.36 4.32 -2.24
CA ALA A 140 18.69 4.05 -2.77
C ALA A 140 19.74 5.01 -2.18
N THR A 141 19.43 6.30 -2.11
CA THR A 141 20.28 7.32 -1.47
C THR A 141 20.47 7.03 0.03
N SER A 142 19.39 6.68 0.74
CA SER A 142 19.47 6.37 2.17
C SER A 142 20.33 5.12 2.44
N MET A 143 20.27 4.11 1.56
CA MET A 143 21.10 2.91 1.64
C MET A 143 22.58 3.21 1.39
N SER A 144 22.90 4.01 0.37
CA SER A 144 24.28 4.40 0.06
C SER A 144 24.90 5.23 1.21
N GLY A 145 24.14 6.15 1.80
CA GLY A 145 24.60 6.95 2.95
C GLY A 145 24.90 6.11 4.20
N LEU A 146 24.10 5.10 4.49
CA LEU A 146 24.35 4.17 5.61
C LEU A 146 25.65 3.37 5.43
N LEU A 147 26.00 3.01 4.19
CA LEU A 147 27.24 2.28 3.89
C LEU A 147 28.48 3.16 4.05
N GLN A 148 28.41 4.44 3.66
CA GLN A 148 29.50 5.39 3.87
C GLN A 148 29.81 5.55 5.37
N THR A 149 28.79 5.75 6.21
CA THR A 149 28.98 5.86 7.67
C THR A 149 29.50 4.59 8.34
N ALA A 150 29.24 3.41 7.76
CA ALA A 150 29.73 2.13 8.30
C ALA A 150 31.20 1.84 7.92
N THR A 151 31.74 2.53 6.93
CA THR A 151 33.12 2.36 6.46
C THR A 151 34.10 3.32 7.17
N GLU A 152 33.58 4.36 7.83
CA GLU A 152 34.35 5.37 8.57
C GLU A 152 34.55 5.03 10.06
N LEU A 153 34.05 3.88 10.53
CA LEU A 153 34.22 3.34 11.89
C LEU A 153 35.20 2.17 11.92
#